data_AF-A0A1T4TIA0-F1
#
_entry.id   AF-A0A1T4TIA0-F1
#
_cell.length_a   1.000
_cell.length_b   1.000
_cell.length_c   1.000
_cell.angle_alpha   90.00
_cell.angle_beta   90.00
_cell.angle_gamma   90.00
#
_symmetry.space_group_name_H-M   'P 1'
#
loop_
_entity.id
_entity.type
_entity.pdbx_description
1 polymer ?
#
loop_
_entity_poly.entity_id
_entity_poly.type
_entity_poly.pdbx_seq_one_letter_code
_entity_poly.pdbx_strand_id
1 'polypeptide(L)'
;MIDDRIKQLSDYISYHSAREAACFPIDRYFLEPYINEILGFNKIDYILYNFEKGNITYSKVLMLCLPDLWEHVTVDDLILIINRFTNDFSYYAMLVFTSAYLEIDLLPLILSLDSVSSERRIVIKKFLLSQYPNLIRSEEDIFWNHEEILGIHIGDWEYNKQKFLLDTRILPAKRSMDELREYIYSLDI
;
A
#
# COMPACT_ATOMS: atom_id res chain seq x y z
N MET A 1 -1.61 20.29 -6.75
CA MET A 1 -1.02 20.63 -5.44
C MET A 1 -1.85 19.93 -4.39
N ILE A 2 -1.24 19.16 -3.48
CA ILE A 2 -1.98 18.41 -2.45
C ILE A 2 -2.59 19.41 -1.45
N ASP A 3 -3.88 19.24 -1.14
CA ASP A 3 -4.64 20.02 -0.15
C ASP A 3 -3.90 20.05 1.20
N ASP A 4 -3.66 21.23 1.76
CA ASP A 4 -2.94 21.39 3.02
C ASP A 4 -3.66 20.71 4.20
N ARG A 5 -4.99 20.53 4.12
CA ARG A 5 -5.76 19.80 5.13
C ARG A 5 -5.40 18.32 5.19
N ILE A 6 -5.10 17.70 4.04
CA ILE A 6 -4.63 16.30 3.98
C ILE A 6 -3.31 16.18 4.73
N LYS A 7 -2.40 17.14 4.52
CA LYS A 7 -1.09 17.15 5.18
C LYS A 7 -1.25 17.30 6.68
N GLN A 8 -2.02 18.30 7.12
CA GLN A 8 -2.28 18.56 8.53
C GLN A 8 -2.87 17.36 9.24
N LEU A 9 -3.90 16.73 8.68
CA LEU A 9 -4.51 15.55 9.29
C LEU A 9 -3.55 14.35 9.27
N SER A 10 -2.87 14.10 8.15
CA SER A 10 -1.98 12.94 8.02
C SER A 10 -0.76 13.04 8.95
N ASP A 11 -0.19 14.24 9.09
CA ASP A 11 0.93 14.50 10.01
C ASP A 11 0.47 14.38 11.47
N TYR A 12 -0.73 14.88 11.78
CA TYR A 12 -1.34 14.75 13.10
C TYR A 12 -1.55 13.27 13.46
N ILE A 13 -2.22 12.50 12.59
CA ILE A 13 -2.46 11.07 12.77
C ILE A 13 -1.13 10.34 12.96
N SER A 14 -0.14 10.58 12.07
CA SER A 14 1.15 9.90 12.14
C SER A 14 1.91 10.18 13.45
N TYR A 15 1.77 11.39 14.00
CA TYR A 15 2.45 11.76 15.25
C TYR A 15 1.75 11.17 16.48
N HIS A 16 0.42 11.26 16.51
CA HIS A 16 -0.38 10.86 17.68
C HIS A 16 -0.60 9.35 17.76
N SER A 17 -0.83 8.67 16.63
CA SER A 17 -1.11 7.23 16.61
C SER A 17 0.02 6.41 17.22
N ALA A 18 1.28 6.81 16.99
CA ALA A 18 2.45 6.13 17.54
C ALA A 18 2.48 6.07 19.08
N ARG A 19 1.71 6.93 19.76
CA ARG A 19 1.64 7.02 21.23
C ARG A 19 0.28 6.63 21.79
N GLU A 20 -0.78 6.80 21.01
CA GLU A 20 -2.17 6.74 21.47
C GLU A 20 -2.93 5.54 20.91
N ALA A 21 -2.47 4.94 19.81
CA ALA A 21 -3.06 3.72 19.28
C ALA A 21 -2.85 2.55 20.26
N ALA A 22 -3.85 1.68 20.35
CA ALA A 22 -3.77 0.42 21.10
C ALA A 22 -2.76 -0.54 20.44
N CYS A 23 -2.61 -0.47 19.11
CA CYS A 23 -1.63 -1.20 18.34
C CYS A 23 -0.69 -0.27 17.58
N PHE A 24 0.62 -0.48 17.74
CA PHE A 24 1.63 0.28 17.01
C PHE A 24 1.75 -0.17 15.54
N PRO A 25 1.95 0.74 14.57
CA PRO A 25 2.06 2.20 14.73
C PRO A 25 0.70 2.91 14.71
N ILE A 26 -0.35 2.22 14.28
CA ILE A 26 -1.72 2.73 14.19
C ILE A 26 -2.69 1.54 14.12
N ASP A 27 -3.91 1.73 14.62
CA ASP A 27 -5.02 0.81 14.46
C ASP A 27 -6.30 1.56 14.05
N ARG A 28 -7.33 0.79 13.67
CA ARG A 28 -8.62 1.32 13.27
C ARG A 28 -9.35 2.06 14.40
N TYR A 29 -9.18 1.64 15.66
CA TYR A 29 -9.85 2.26 16.80
C TYR A 29 -9.35 3.70 17.00
N PHE A 30 -8.04 3.93 16.87
CA PHE A 30 -7.47 5.27 16.87
C PHE A 30 -7.98 6.11 15.71
N LEU A 31 -8.16 5.50 14.52
CA LEU A 31 -8.64 6.19 13.33
C LEU A 31 -10.12 6.53 13.38
N GLU A 32 -10.92 5.89 14.24
CA GLU A 32 -12.38 6.00 14.28
C GLU A 32 -12.91 7.44 14.18
N PRO A 33 -12.37 8.42 14.95
CA PRO A 33 -12.83 9.81 14.89
C PRO A 33 -12.52 10.52 13.56
N TYR A 34 -11.57 10.02 12.78
CA TYR A 34 -11.03 10.67 11.58
C TYR A 34 -11.51 10.03 10.27
N ILE A 35 -12.13 8.85 10.30
CA ILE A 35 -12.51 8.09 9.10
C ILE A 35 -13.33 8.95 8.13
N ASN A 36 -14.40 9.60 8.62
CA ASN A 36 -15.29 10.39 7.77
C ASN A 36 -14.57 11.56 7.12
N GLU A 37 -13.61 12.18 7.81
CA GLU A 37 -12.79 13.25 7.26
C GLU A 37 -11.83 12.72 6.18
N ILE A 38 -11.19 11.57 6.44
CA ILE A 38 -10.31 10.89 5.48
C ILE A 38 -11.08 10.55 4.20
N LEU A 39 -12.27 9.95 4.31
CA LEU A 39 -13.12 9.60 3.17
C LEU A 39 -13.68 10.82 2.44
N GLY A 40 -13.74 11.98 3.11
CA GLY A 40 -14.13 13.26 2.50
C GLY A 40 -13.03 13.90 1.65
N PHE A 41 -11.78 13.45 1.74
CA PHE A 41 -10.69 13.96 0.94
C PHE A 41 -10.64 13.34 -0.47
N ASN A 42 -9.85 13.98 -1.34
CA ASN A 42 -9.46 13.33 -2.59
C ASN A 42 -8.58 12.11 -2.28
N LYS A 43 -9.10 10.91 -2.54
CA LYS A 43 -8.45 9.62 -2.26
C LYS A 43 -7.05 9.49 -2.86
N ILE A 44 -6.83 9.98 -4.09
CA ILE A 44 -5.52 9.92 -4.76
C ILE A 44 -4.51 10.74 -3.97
N ASP A 45 -4.85 11.97 -3.61
CA ASP A 45 -3.96 12.86 -2.87
C ASP A 45 -3.67 12.36 -1.46
N TYR A 46 -4.68 11.79 -0.78
CA TYR A 46 -4.50 11.23 0.57
C TYR A 46 -3.55 10.02 0.58
N ILE A 47 -3.77 9.07 -0.34
CA ILE A 47 -2.93 7.88 -0.50
C ILE A 47 -1.51 8.29 -0.90
N LEU A 48 -1.38 9.15 -1.91
CA LEU A 48 -0.09 9.65 -2.39
C LEU A 48 0.70 10.32 -1.26
N TYR A 49 0.08 11.20 -0.48
CA TYR A 49 0.76 11.90 0.61
C TYR A 49 1.33 10.92 1.63
N ASN A 50 0.51 9.96 2.07
CA ASN A 50 0.92 9.01 3.11
C ASN A 50 1.99 8.02 2.65
N PHE A 51 2.02 7.65 1.35
CA PHE A 51 3.14 6.85 0.81
C PHE A 51 4.41 7.66 0.53
N GLU A 52 4.30 8.97 0.25
CA GLU A 52 5.46 9.85 -0.02
C GLU A 52 6.11 10.41 1.25
N LYS A 53 5.35 10.59 2.32
CA LYS A 53 5.82 11.22 3.57
C LYS A 53 5.88 10.28 4.76
N GLY A 54 5.06 9.24 4.80
CA GLY A 54 5.10 8.23 5.84
C GLY A 54 6.29 7.29 5.69
N ASN A 55 6.72 6.68 6.80
CA ASN A 55 7.62 5.53 6.73
C ASN A 55 6.85 4.27 6.32
N ILE A 56 7.54 3.28 5.74
CA ILE A 56 6.92 2.07 5.18
C ILE A 56 6.00 1.35 6.20
N THR A 57 6.44 1.22 7.46
CA THR A 57 5.66 0.54 8.50
C THR A 57 4.38 1.30 8.84
N TYR A 58 4.45 2.61 8.97
CA TYR A 58 3.27 3.45 9.19
C TYR A 58 2.33 3.41 7.98
N SER A 59 2.84 3.70 6.79
CA SER A 59 2.01 3.81 5.58
C SER A 59 1.28 2.51 5.28
N LYS A 60 1.95 1.35 5.40
CA LYS A 60 1.29 0.06 5.14
C LYS A 60 0.17 -0.24 6.14
N VAL A 61 0.39 0.02 7.43
CA VAL A 61 -0.60 -0.28 8.48
C VAL A 61 -1.75 0.73 8.45
N LEU A 62 -1.47 2.01 8.16
CA LEU A 62 -2.51 3.02 7.91
C LEU A 62 -3.43 2.58 6.76
N MET A 63 -2.85 2.18 5.62
CA MET A 63 -3.65 1.75 4.46
C MET A 63 -4.46 0.49 4.78
N LEU A 64 -3.90 -0.44 5.57
CA LEU A 64 -4.58 -1.65 6.04
C LEU A 64 -5.78 -1.33 6.96
N CYS A 65 -5.71 -0.23 7.73
CA CYS A 65 -6.81 0.23 8.59
C CYS A 65 -7.89 1.05 7.85
N LEU A 66 -7.80 1.19 6.53
CA LEU A 66 -8.70 2.03 5.73
C LEU A 66 -9.39 1.28 4.57
N PRO A 67 -9.99 0.11 4.78
CA PRO A 67 -10.62 -0.64 3.68
C PRO A 67 -11.66 0.18 2.90
N ASP A 68 -12.45 1.02 3.58
CA ASP A 68 -13.48 1.89 2.96
C ASP A 68 -12.88 2.89 1.96
N LEU A 69 -11.66 3.39 2.23
CA LEU A 69 -10.97 4.28 1.31
C LEU A 69 -10.64 3.55 0.01
N TRP A 70 -10.20 2.29 0.14
CA TRP A 70 -9.81 1.45 -0.98
C TRP A 70 -11.00 0.97 -1.79
N GLU A 71 -12.20 0.85 -1.22
CA GLU A 71 -13.43 0.50 -1.95
C GLU A 71 -13.67 1.43 -3.15
N HIS A 72 -13.28 2.70 -3.02
CA HIS A 72 -13.45 3.71 -4.06
C HIS A 72 -12.23 3.89 -4.97
N VAL A 73 -11.14 3.15 -4.74
CA VAL A 73 -9.92 3.16 -5.57
C VAL A 73 -10.06 2.20 -6.74
N THR A 74 -9.77 2.70 -7.94
CA THR A 74 -9.70 1.94 -9.20
C THR A 74 -8.25 1.71 -9.62
N VAL A 75 -8.03 0.86 -10.63
CA VAL A 75 -6.68 0.67 -11.22
C VAL A 75 -6.16 1.96 -11.88
N ASP A 76 -7.04 2.77 -12.49
CA ASP A 76 -6.62 4.04 -13.07
C ASP A 76 -6.21 5.05 -11.99
N ASP A 77 -6.86 5.04 -10.83
CA ASP A 77 -6.43 5.82 -9.67
C ASP A 77 -5.03 5.39 -9.20
N LEU A 78 -4.74 4.08 -9.17
CA LEU A 78 -3.40 3.56 -8.83
C LEU A 78 -2.34 4.06 -9.81
N ILE A 79 -2.63 4.03 -11.12
CA ILE A 79 -1.74 4.57 -12.14
C ILE A 79 -1.47 6.06 -11.90
N LEU A 80 -2.51 6.84 -11.58
CA LEU A 80 -2.37 8.27 -11.26
C LEU A 80 -1.51 8.51 -10.00
N ILE A 81 -1.64 7.66 -8.98
CA ILE A 81 -0.80 7.71 -7.77
C ILE A 81 0.65 7.40 -8.14
N ILE A 82 0.89 6.28 -8.82
CA ILE A 82 2.23 5.81 -9.20
C ILE A 82 2.96 6.85 -10.07
N ASN A 83 2.27 7.43 -11.05
CA ASN A 83 2.81 8.48 -11.93
C ASN A 83 3.27 9.74 -11.18
N ARG A 84 2.78 9.92 -9.94
CA ARG A 84 3.09 11.09 -9.10
C ARG A 84 4.11 10.78 -8.02
N PHE A 85 4.60 9.54 -7.92
CA PHE A 85 5.67 9.22 -6.97
C PHE A 85 6.97 9.92 -7.34
N THR A 86 7.61 10.51 -6.34
CA THR A 86 8.86 11.26 -6.50
C THR A 86 10.08 10.48 -5.97
N ASN A 87 9.85 9.49 -5.10
CA ASN A 87 10.92 8.75 -4.44
C ASN A 87 10.73 7.22 -4.60
N ASP A 88 11.83 6.48 -4.53
CA ASP A 88 11.84 5.01 -4.72
C ASP A 88 11.11 4.25 -3.61
N PHE A 89 11.12 4.79 -2.39
CA PHE A 89 10.50 4.15 -1.23
C PHE A 89 8.99 4.06 -1.37
N SER A 90 8.35 5.03 -2.01
CA SER A 90 6.89 5.00 -2.24
C SER A 90 6.45 3.85 -3.15
N TYR A 91 7.23 3.54 -4.19
CA TYR A 91 7.00 2.35 -5.02
C TYR A 91 7.08 1.07 -4.20
N TYR A 92 8.13 0.95 -3.37
CA TYR A 92 8.31 -0.23 -2.54
C TYR A 92 7.22 -0.37 -1.47
N ALA A 93 6.85 0.72 -0.79
CA ALA A 93 5.80 0.71 0.21
C ALA A 93 4.45 0.29 -0.38
N MET A 94 4.12 0.81 -1.57
CA MET A 94 2.93 0.41 -2.32
C MET A 94 2.98 -1.08 -2.67
N LEU A 95 4.10 -1.57 -3.23
CA LEU A 95 4.27 -2.98 -3.59
C LEU A 95 4.14 -3.92 -2.38
N VAL A 96 4.77 -3.59 -1.26
CA VAL A 96 4.64 -4.36 -0.01
C VAL A 96 3.18 -4.40 0.44
N PHE A 97 2.53 -3.24 0.48
CA PHE A 97 1.14 -3.16 0.89
C PHE A 97 0.23 -4.01 -0.02
N THR A 98 0.33 -3.82 -1.33
CA THR A 98 -0.58 -4.49 -2.27
C THR A 98 -0.29 -5.98 -2.41
N SER A 99 0.96 -6.41 -2.34
CA SER A 99 1.31 -7.83 -2.46
C SER A 99 1.04 -8.60 -1.18
N ALA A 100 1.45 -8.08 -0.01
CA ALA A 100 1.32 -8.82 1.24
C ALA A 100 -0.10 -8.77 1.83
N TYR A 101 -0.82 -7.64 1.68
CA TYR A 101 -2.11 -7.45 2.36
C TYR A 101 -3.31 -7.47 1.41
N LEU A 102 -3.20 -6.82 0.25
CA LEU A 102 -4.26 -6.86 -0.77
C LEU A 102 -4.19 -8.11 -1.67
N GLU A 103 -3.06 -8.84 -1.61
CA GLU A 103 -2.77 -10.04 -2.38
C GLU A 103 -2.85 -9.85 -3.91
N ILE A 104 -2.47 -8.66 -4.38
CA ILE A 104 -2.35 -8.31 -5.80
C ILE A 104 -0.92 -7.87 -6.17
N ASP A 105 -0.54 -8.09 -7.41
CA ASP A 105 0.76 -7.74 -7.97
C ASP A 105 0.65 -6.51 -8.88
N LEU A 106 1.22 -5.40 -8.41
CA LEU A 106 1.32 -4.15 -9.18
C LEU A 106 2.64 -4.03 -9.95
N LEU A 107 3.60 -4.94 -9.77
CA LEU A 107 4.92 -4.82 -10.38
C LEU A 107 4.88 -4.80 -11.92
N PRO A 108 4.14 -5.69 -12.62
CA PRO A 108 4.01 -5.60 -14.08
C PRO A 108 3.46 -4.25 -14.53
N LEU A 109 2.43 -3.75 -13.83
CA LEU A 109 1.81 -2.48 -14.13
C LEU A 109 2.83 -1.35 -14.00
N ILE A 110 3.51 -1.23 -12.86
CA ILE A 110 4.53 -0.20 -12.61
C ILE A 110 5.62 -0.21 -13.69
N LEU A 111 6.13 -1.39 -14.04
CA LEU A 111 7.20 -1.52 -15.04
C LEU A 111 6.75 -1.23 -16.47
N SER A 112 5.44 -1.31 -16.74
CA SER A 112 4.88 -0.97 -18.06
C SER A 112 4.61 0.54 -18.24
N LEU A 113 4.61 1.33 -17.18
CA LEU A 113 4.29 2.76 -17.25
C LEU A 113 5.45 3.56 -17.86
N ASP A 114 5.14 4.38 -18.87
CA ASP A 114 6.10 5.27 -19.53
C ASP A 114 6.65 6.35 -18.58
N SER A 115 5.90 6.71 -17.55
CA SER A 115 6.33 7.65 -16.50
C SER A 115 7.46 7.12 -15.63
N VAL A 116 7.63 5.79 -15.56
CA VAL A 116 8.66 5.12 -14.77
C VAL A 116 9.87 4.89 -15.67
N SER A 117 10.89 5.76 -15.53
CA SER A 117 12.10 5.71 -16.37
C SER A 117 12.87 4.39 -16.22
N SER A 118 13.67 4.03 -17.22
CA SER A 118 14.52 2.83 -17.16
C SER A 118 15.42 2.80 -15.93
N GLU A 119 16.02 3.94 -15.56
CA GLU A 119 16.83 4.04 -14.33
C GLU A 119 16.02 3.74 -13.08
N ARG A 120 14.78 4.25 -13.02
CA ARG A 120 13.86 3.99 -11.90
C ARG A 120 13.48 2.51 -11.82
N ARG A 121 13.20 1.87 -12.95
CA ARG A 121 12.89 0.43 -13.03
C ARG A 121 14.06 -0.41 -12.51
N ILE A 122 15.30 -0.06 -12.87
CA ILE A 122 16.52 -0.73 -12.37
C ILE A 122 16.64 -0.60 -10.84
N VAL A 123 16.39 0.60 -10.30
CA VAL A 123 16.42 0.84 -8.85
C VAL A 123 15.35 0.01 -8.14
N ILE A 124 14.12 0.00 -8.65
CA ILE A 124 13.02 -0.84 -8.12
C ILE A 124 13.44 -2.31 -8.13
N LYS A 125 13.93 -2.85 -9.25
CA LYS A 125 14.38 -4.25 -9.35
C LYS A 125 15.47 -4.57 -8.31
N LYS A 126 16.48 -3.72 -8.21
CA LYS A 126 17.59 -3.90 -7.27
C LYS A 126 17.12 -3.90 -5.83
N PHE A 127 16.19 -3.01 -5.49
CA PHE A 127 15.59 -2.93 -4.16
C PHE A 127 14.74 -4.17 -3.86
N LEU A 128 13.93 -4.62 -4.82
CA LEU A 128 13.13 -5.84 -4.68
C LEU A 128 14.02 -7.07 -4.49
N LEU A 129 15.12 -7.22 -5.23
CA LEU A 129 16.03 -8.36 -5.03
C LEU A 129 16.63 -8.44 -3.61
N SER A 130 16.76 -7.31 -2.90
CA SER A 130 17.24 -7.32 -1.52
C SER A 130 16.12 -7.41 -0.48
N GLN A 131 14.86 -7.15 -0.84
CA GLN A 131 13.74 -7.00 0.09
C GLN A 131 12.46 -7.78 -0.31
N TYR A 132 12.52 -8.63 -1.33
CA TYR A 132 11.38 -9.42 -1.80
C TYR A 132 10.70 -10.29 -0.72
N PRO A 133 11.36 -10.79 0.35
CA PRO A 133 10.64 -11.49 1.39
C PRO A 133 9.49 -10.69 1.99
N ASN A 134 9.60 -9.35 2.02
CA ASN A 134 8.60 -8.47 2.61
C ASN A 134 7.34 -8.30 1.74
N LEU A 135 7.36 -8.76 0.49
CA LEU A 135 6.17 -8.77 -0.37
C LEU A 135 5.27 -9.98 -0.10
N ILE A 136 5.76 -10.95 0.68
CA ILE A 136 4.98 -12.10 1.14
C ILE A 136 4.62 -11.86 2.61
N ARG A 137 3.33 -11.96 2.92
CA ARG A 137 2.86 -11.88 4.31
C ARG A 137 3.39 -13.05 5.12
N SER A 138 3.93 -12.76 6.30
CA SER A 138 4.36 -13.80 7.24
C SER A 138 3.17 -14.60 7.75
N GLU A 139 3.35 -15.92 7.96
CA GLU A 139 2.36 -16.74 8.67
C GLU A 139 2.16 -16.27 10.12
N GLU A 140 3.12 -15.55 10.69
CA GLU A 140 3.07 -14.97 12.02
C GLU A 140 2.62 -13.49 12.01
N ASP A 141 2.11 -12.97 10.89
CA ASP A 141 1.68 -11.56 10.80
C ASP A 141 0.47 -11.29 11.71
N ILE A 142 0.75 -10.72 12.88
CA ILE A 142 -0.23 -10.43 13.93
C ILE A 142 -1.35 -9.49 13.45
N PHE A 143 -1.09 -8.64 12.46
CA PHE A 143 -2.05 -7.66 11.96
C PHE A 143 -3.15 -8.32 11.14
N TRP A 144 -2.83 -9.43 10.47
CA TRP A 144 -3.77 -10.14 9.62
C TRP A 144 -4.41 -11.33 10.33
N ASN A 145 -3.65 -12.02 11.20
CA ASN A 145 -4.12 -13.23 11.85
C ASN A 145 -5.04 -12.97 13.05
N HIS A 146 -5.11 -11.72 13.53
CA HIS A 146 -5.93 -11.33 14.66
C HIS A 146 -6.67 -10.02 14.35
N GLU A 147 -7.84 -10.14 13.73
CA GLU A 147 -8.71 -9.01 13.34
C GLU A 147 -8.93 -7.99 14.47
N GLU A 148 -9.09 -8.47 15.70
CA GLU A 148 -9.32 -7.62 16.89
C GLU A 148 -8.15 -6.67 17.20
N ILE A 149 -6.92 -7.01 16.79
CA ILE A 149 -5.72 -6.22 17.09
C ILE A 149 -5.74 -4.88 16.35
N LEU A 150 -6.08 -4.91 15.06
CA LEU A 150 -6.16 -3.69 14.26
C LEU A 150 -7.57 -3.13 14.18
N GLY A 151 -8.60 -3.87 14.62
CA GLY A 151 -9.99 -3.48 14.45
C GLY A 151 -10.45 -3.50 12.99
N ILE A 152 -9.91 -4.42 12.19
CA ILE A 152 -10.25 -4.61 10.77
C ILE A 152 -10.79 -6.01 10.56
N HIS A 153 -11.74 -6.19 9.64
CA HIS A 153 -12.20 -7.52 9.24
C HIS A 153 -11.56 -7.93 7.92
N ILE A 154 -11.10 -9.18 7.82
CA ILE A 154 -10.50 -9.72 6.58
C ILE A 154 -11.50 -9.64 5.42
N GLY A 155 -12.80 -9.79 5.71
CA GLY A 155 -13.88 -9.65 4.74
C GLY A 155 -13.90 -8.31 4.01
N ASP A 156 -13.50 -7.23 4.67
CA ASP A 156 -13.46 -5.86 4.09
C ASP A 156 -12.38 -5.75 3.00
N TRP A 157 -11.32 -6.56 3.11
CA TRP A 157 -10.24 -6.61 2.14
C TRP A 157 -10.50 -7.58 0.99
N GLU A 158 -11.28 -8.64 1.21
CA GLU A 158 -11.60 -9.60 0.14
C GLU A 158 -12.39 -8.93 -0.99
N TYR A 159 -13.35 -8.04 -0.68
CA TYR A 159 -14.05 -7.26 -1.71
C TYR A 159 -13.07 -6.42 -2.54
N ASN A 160 -12.17 -5.70 -1.87
CA ASN A 160 -11.19 -4.84 -2.52
C ASN A 160 -10.26 -5.64 -3.44
N LYS A 161 -9.74 -6.77 -2.95
CA LYS A 161 -8.91 -7.68 -3.74
C LYS A 161 -9.64 -8.17 -4.99
N GLN A 162 -10.85 -8.72 -4.84
CA GLN A 162 -11.61 -9.24 -5.98
C GLN A 162 -11.89 -8.15 -7.01
N LYS A 163 -12.24 -6.93 -6.56
CA LYS A 163 -12.45 -5.79 -7.43
C LYS A 163 -11.22 -5.46 -8.29
N PHE A 164 -10.02 -5.47 -7.71
CA PHE A 164 -8.79 -5.23 -8.48
C PHE A 164 -8.47 -6.39 -9.44
N LEU A 165 -8.69 -7.64 -9.03
CA LEU A 165 -8.42 -8.82 -9.86
C LEU A 165 -9.39 -8.98 -11.05
N LEU A 166 -10.50 -8.25 -11.08
CA LEU A 166 -11.37 -8.16 -12.26
C LEU A 166 -10.75 -7.33 -13.39
N ASP A 167 -9.76 -6.48 -13.10
CA ASP A 167 -9.03 -5.72 -14.11
C ASP A 167 -7.87 -6.54 -14.66
N THR A 168 -7.85 -6.76 -15.97
CA THR A 168 -6.87 -7.62 -16.65
C THR A 168 -5.43 -7.12 -16.55
N ARG A 169 -5.21 -5.88 -16.12
CA ARG A 169 -3.88 -5.29 -15.91
C ARG A 169 -3.26 -5.72 -14.57
N ILE A 170 -4.06 -6.26 -13.66
CA ILE A 170 -3.65 -6.68 -12.32
C ILE A 170 -3.53 -8.19 -12.28
N LEU A 171 -2.47 -8.67 -11.65
CA LEU A 171 -2.24 -10.10 -11.43
C LEU A 171 -2.39 -10.43 -9.94
N PRO A 172 -2.69 -11.69 -9.59
CA PRO A 172 -2.59 -12.13 -8.20
C PRO A 172 -1.14 -12.10 -7.72
N ALA A 173 -0.93 -11.74 -6.45
CA ALA A 173 0.39 -11.77 -5.83
C ALA A 173 0.98 -13.19 -5.79
N LYS A 174 2.31 -13.25 -5.90
CA LYS A 174 3.06 -14.50 -5.74
C LYS A 174 2.96 -14.99 -4.30
N ARG A 175 2.81 -16.30 -4.13
CA ARG A 175 2.54 -16.91 -2.80
C ARG A 175 3.74 -17.59 -2.17
N SER A 176 4.75 -17.94 -2.97
CA SER A 176 5.96 -18.58 -2.47
C SER A 176 7.18 -17.72 -2.70
N MET A 177 8.13 -17.81 -1.76
CA MET A 177 9.40 -17.10 -1.80
C MET A 177 10.20 -17.41 -3.07
N ASP A 178 10.26 -18.68 -3.48
CA ASP A 178 11.00 -19.09 -4.66
C ASP A 178 10.35 -18.54 -5.95
N GLU A 179 9.03 -18.62 -6.08
CA GLU A 179 8.32 -18.07 -7.24
C GLU A 179 8.52 -16.56 -7.36
N LEU A 180 8.39 -15.83 -6.25
CA LEU A 180 8.59 -14.39 -6.23
C LEU A 180 10.03 -14.01 -6.59
N ARG A 181 11.01 -14.74 -6.04
CA ARG A 181 12.43 -14.51 -6.33
C ARG A 181 12.71 -14.73 -7.82
N GLU A 182 12.31 -15.87 -8.37
CA GLU A 182 12.53 -16.21 -9.78
C GLU A 182 11.86 -15.19 -10.70
N TYR A 183 10.63 -14.80 -10.38
CA TYR A 183 9.90 -13.75 -11.10
C TYR A 183 10.71 -12.45 -11.15
N ILE A 184 11.16 -11.94 -10.00
CA ILE A 184 11.93 -10.67 -9.94
C ILE A 184 13.24 -10.79 -10.72
N TYR A 185 13.96 -11.92 -10.63
CA TYR A 185 15.19 -12.12 -11.41
C TYR A 185 14.93 -12.06 -12.92
N SER A 186 13.82 -12.65 -13.38
CA SER A 186 13.45 -12.75 -14.79
C SER A 186 12.97 -11.46 -15.44
N LEU A 187 12.68 -10.41 -14.65
CA LEU A 187 12.22 -9.13 -15.18
C LEU A 187 13.23 -8.52 -16.15
N ASP A 188 12.82 -8.31 -17.40
CA ASP A 188 13.64 -7.65 -18.41
C ASP A 188 13.48 -6.12 -18.26
N ILE A 189 14.51 -5.48 -17.70
CA ILE A 189 14.51 -4.07 -17.26
C ILE A 189 15.79 -3.39 -17.73
#